data_AF-A0A0N0AMX6-F1
#
_entry.id   AF-A0A0N0AMX6-F1
#
_cell.length_a   1.000
_cell.length_b   1.000
_cell.length_c   1.000
_cell.angle_alpha   90.00
_cell.angle_beta   90.00
_cell.angle_gamma   90.00
#
_symmetry.space_group_name_H-M   'P 1'
#
loop_
_entity.id
_entity.type
_entity.pdbx_description
1 polymer ?
#
loop_
_entity_poly.entity_id
_entity_poly.type
_entity_poly.pdbx_seq_one_letter_code
_entity_poly.pdbx_strand_id
1 'polypeptide(L)'
;MSAWDITPQEVGSVLSTTAGYIGEEGGSDGLLGEMTSLESTITNLNSYVNSAPISVSLGEFAEHYFGLMGDMLSLTANALERTSEATTAYVEGNNEMALESQRNAGVVPPPPPPPTYGPNVPV
;
A
#
# COMPACT_ATOMS: atom_id res chain seq x y z
N MET A 1 -25.60 -15.16 -18.71
CA MET A 1 -24.24 -14.71 -18.36
C MET A 1 -23.35 -15.93 -18.45
N SER A 2 -22.29 -15.92 -19.26
CA SER A 2 -21.28 -16.99 -19.17
C SER A 2 -20.66 -16.89 -17.78
N ALA A 3 -20.68 -17.99 -17.03
CA ALA A 3 -19.99 -18.11 -15.76
C ALA A 3 -18.52 -17.65 -15.94
N TRP A 4 -17.95 -16.97 -14.95
CA TRP A 4 -16.54 -16.59 -15.00
C TRP A 4 -15.67 -17.85 -15.01
N ASP A 5 -14.74 -17.92 -15.94
CA ASP A 5 -13.79 -19.03 -16.04
C ASP A 5 -12.64 -18.78 -15.06
N ILE A 6 -12.93 -18.90 -13.77
CA ILE A 6 -11.94 -18.74 -12.70
C ILE A 6 -11.83 -20.01 -11.87
N THR A 7 -10.60 -20.35 -11.48
CA THR A 7 -10.30 -21.40 -10.52
C THR A 7 -10.05 -20.74 -9.15
N PRO A 8 -10.96 -20.84 -8.16
CA PRO A 8 -10.81 -20.14 -6.89
C PRO A 8 -9.50 -20.46 -6.15
N GLN A 9 -9.02 -21.70 -6.27
CA GLN A 9 -7.75 -22.13 -5.67
C GLN A 9 -6.54 -21.41 -6.29
N GLU A 10 -6.53 -21.22 -7.61
CA GLU A 10 -5.45 -20.50 -8.30
C GLU A 10 -5.49 -19.01 -7.95
N VAL A 11 -6.68 -18.42 -7.84
CA VAL A 11 -6.85 -17.04 -7.36
C VAL A 11 -6.28 -16.90 -5.95
N GLY A 12 -6.61 -17.81 -5.04
CA GLY A 12 -6.07 -17.81 -3.67
C GLY A 12 -4.55 -17.90 -3.64
N SER A 13 -3.93 -18.70 -4.53
CA SER A 13 -2.48 -18.76 -4.66
C SER A 13 -1.88 -17.41 -5.09
N VAL A 14 -2.47 -16.75 -6.08
CA VAL A 14 -2.00 -15.44 -6.56
C VAL A 14 -2.14 -14.37 -5.48
N LEU A 15 -3.26 -14.36 -4.74
CA LEU A 15 -3.48 -13.44 -3.62
C LEU A 15 -2.46 -13.65 -2.51
N SER A 16 -2.18 -14.91 -2.15
CA SER A 16 -1.18 -15.25 -1.14
C SER A 16 0.24 -14.81 -1.55
N THR A 17 0.64 -15.08 -2.79
CA THR A 17 1.94 -14.61 -3.31
C THR A 17 2.02 -13.09 -3.32
N THR A 18 0.96 -12.41 -3.74
CA THR A 18 0.92 -10.94 -3.80
C THR A 18 0.98 -10.32 -2.40
N ALA A 19 0.28 -10.89 -1.42
CA ALA A 19 0.38 -10.50 -0.02
C ALA A 19 1.81 -10.71 0.51
N GLY A 20 2.50 -11.77 0.08
CA GLY A 20 3.91 -12.00 0.40
C GLY A 20 4.85 -10.89 -0.08
N TYR A 21 4.55 -10.22 -1.20
CA TYR A 21 5.34 -9.07 -1.66
C TYR A 21 5.13 -7.80 -0.84
N ILE A 22 3.97 -7.64 -0.20
CA ILE A 22 3.73 -6.57 0.78
C ILE A 22 4.62 -6.78 2.01
N GLY A 23 4.77 -8.03 2.43
CA GLY A 23 5.43 -8.40 3.68
C GLY A 23 4.46 -8.38 4.86
N GLU A 24 4.95 -8.79 6.03
CA GLU A 24 4.20 -8.79 7.28
C GLU A 24 4.54 -7.56 8.12
N GLU A 25 3.57 -7.05 8.87
CA GLU A 25 3.81 -5.94 9.81
C GLU A 25 4.81 -6.37 10.89
N GLY A 26 5.92 -5.65 11.01
CA GLY A 26 7.04 -6.01 11.90
C GLY A 26 8.02 -7.05 11.32
N GLY A 27 7.82 -7.50 10.09
CA GLY A 27 8.76 -8.33 9.34
C GLY A 27 9.91 -7.51 8.71
N SER A 28 10.96 -8.20 8.26
CA SER A 28 12.12 -7.59 7.57
C SER A 28 12.05 -7.67 6.04
N ASP A 29 11.04 -8.36 5.51
CA ASP A 29 10.92 -8.68 4.09
C ASP A 29 9.75 -7.93 3.45
N GLY A 30 9.69 -7.95 2.11
CA GLY A 30 8.63 -7.28 1.35
C GLY A 30 8.71 -5.75 1.42
N LEU A 31 7.68 -5.09 0.90
CA LEU A 31 7.62 -3.63 0.83
C LEU A 31 7.70 -2.97 2.23
N LEU A 32 7.07 -3.55 3.25
CA LEU A 32 7.13 -3.03 4.63
C LEU A 32 8.54 -3.10 5.23
N GLY A 33 9.27 -4.18 4.96
CA GLY A 33 10.67 -4.32 5.37
C GLY A 33 11.57 -3.27 4.70
N GLU A 34 11.40 -3.08 3.39
CA GLU A 34 12.16 -2.07 2.63
C GLU A 34 11.86 -0.64 3.08
N MET A 35 10.60 -0.32 3.41
CA MET A 35 10.23 0.98 4.00
C MET A 35 10.96 1.24 5.33
N THR A 36 11.00 0.24 6.21
CA THR A 36 11.69 0.32 7.51
C THR A 36 13.22 0.48 7.32
N SER A 37 13.79 -0.26 6.37
CA SER A 37 15.21 -0.18 6.00
C SER A 37 15.57 1.22 5.47
N LEU A 38 14.71 1.78 4.61
CA LEU A 38 14.88 3.12 4.07
C LEU A 38 14.84 4.19 5.18
N GLU A 39 13.86 4.10 6.08
CA GLU A 39 13.72 5.04 7.21
C GLU A 39 14.97 5.04 8.09
N SER A 40 15.42 3.85 8.47
CA SER A 40 16.64 3.66 9.26
C SER A 40 17.86 4.23 8.55
N THR A 41 18.00 3.95 7.25
CA THR A 41 19.12 4.45 6.44
C THR A 41 19.14 5.98 6.37
N ILE A 42 18.00 6.61 6.09
CA ILE A 42 17.90 8.07 5.99
C ILE A 42 18.17 8.72 7.36
N THR A 43 17.60 8.18 8.43
CA THR A 43 17.83 8.68 9.80
C THR A 43 19.30 8.59 10.19
N ASN A 44 19.94 7.45 9.90
CA ASN A 44 21.36 7.26 10.15
C ASN A 44 22.20 8.25 9.34
N LEU A 45 21.95 8.39 8.03
CA LEU A 45 22.68 9.35 7.19
C LEU A 45 22.54 10.78 7.72
N ASN A 46 21.33 11.19 8.09
CA ASN A 46 21.08 12.54 8.59
C ASN A 46 21.81 12.82 9.91
N SER A 47 22.11 11.80 10.73
CA SER A 47 22.90 11.95 11.95
C SER A 47 24.39 12.27 11.70
N TYR A 48 24.92 11.93 10.52
CA TYR A 48 26.32 12.19 10.13
C TYR A 48 26.46 13.39 9.20
N VAL A 49 25.36 13.86 8.60
CA VAL A 49 25.37 15.02 7.70
C VAL A 49 25.47 16.30 8.51
N ASN A 50 26.60 17.00 8.36
CA ASN A 50 26.78 18.36 8.90
C ASN A 50 26.60 19.41 7.79
N SER A 51 25.48 19.31 7.06
CA SER A 51 25.16 20.20 5.93
C SER A 51 23.65 20.36 5.81
N ALA A 52 23.15 21.53 6.21
CA ALA A 52 21.71 21.82 6.19
C ALA A 52 21.04 21.58 4.81
N PRO A 53 21.63 21.97 3.67
CA PRO A 53 21.04 21.67 2.37
C PRO A 53 20.88 20.17 2.10
N ILE A 54 21.86 19.34 2.52
CA ILE A 54 21.79 17.89 2.33
C ILE A 54 20.71 17.29 3.22
N SER A 55 20.59 17.74 4.47
CA SER A 55 19.53 17.31 5.38
C SER A 55 18.13 17.63 4.85
N VAL A 56 17.93 18.81 4.25
CA VAL A 56 16.66 19.19 3.61
C VAL A 56 16.35 18.26 2.44
N SER A 57 17.32 18.04 1.54
CA SER A 57 17.13 17.15 0.39
C SER A 57 16.85 15.69 0.80
N LEU A 58 17.46 15.20 1.89
CA LEU A 58 17.15 13.88 2.44
C LEU A 58 15.72 13.81 2.98
N GLY A 59 15.23 14.89 3.62
CA GLY A 59 13.84 15.00 4.07
C GLY A 59 12.84 14.96 2.92
N GLU A 60 13.05 15.77 1.88
CA GLU A 60 12.19 15.79 0.68
C GLU A 60 12.20 14.45 -0.06
N PHE A 61 13.37 13.81 -0.15
CA PHE A 61 13.50 12.46 -0.69
C PHE A 61 12.68 11.46 0.12
N ALA A 62 12.81 11.48 1.45
CA ALA A 62 12.04 10.61 2.33
C ALA A 62 10.54 10.79 2.11
N GLU A 63 10.06 12.04 2.19
CA GLU A 63 8.64 12.37 2.01
C GLU A 63 8.07 11.85 0.69
N HIS A 64 8.79 12.08 -0.42
CA HIS A 64 8.35 11.64 -1.73
C HIS A 64 8.23 10.12 -1.83
N TYR A 65 9.27 9.38 -1.43
CA TYR A 65 9.28 7.93 -1.58
C TYR A 65 8.37 7.23 -0.57
N PHE A 66 8.24 7.73 0.67
CA PHE A 66 7.25 7.20 1.62
C PHE A 66 5.82 7.42 1.16
N GLY A 67 5.54 8.56 0.51
CA GLY A 67 4.25 8.78 -0.15
C GLY A 67 3.96 7.74 -1.22
N LEU A 68 4.89 7.54 -2.17
CA LEU A 68 4.74 6.55 -3.24
C LEU A 68 4.58 5.11 -2.71
N MET A 69 5.37 4.72 -1.71
CA MET A 69 5.27 3.38 -1.12
C MET A 69 3.96 3.20 -0.35
N GLY A 70 3.48 4.23 0.35
CA GLY A 70 2.17 4.23 1.01
C GLY A 70 1.01 4.09 0.03
N ASP A 71 1.08 4.77 -1.12
CA ASP A 71 0.10 4.63 -2.20
C ASP A 71 0.11 3.21 -2.78
N MET A 72 1.30 2.63 -3.02
CA MET A 72 1.45 1.24 -3.47
C MET A 72 0.86 0.24 -2.47
N LEU A 73 1.13 0.41 -1.17
CA LEU A 73 0.54 -0.41 -0.12
C LEU A 73 -0.99 -0.33 -0.14
N SER A 74 -1.53 0.89 -0.17
CA SER A 74 -2.98 1.12 -0.16
C SER A 74 -3.66 0.50 -1.37
N LEU A 75 -3.05 0.65 -2.56
CA LEU A 75 -3.54 0.07 -3.80
C LEU A 75 -3.52 -1.45 -3.76
N THR A 76 -2.42 -2.03 -3.30
CA THR A 76 -2.25 -3.49 -3.27
C THR A 76 -3.17 -4.12 -2.23
N ALA A 77 -3.28 -3.54 -1.03
CA ALA A 77 -4.17 -4.02 0.01
C ALA A 77 -5.63 -4.00 -0.43
N ASN A 78 -6.08 -2.90 -1.05
CA ASN A 78 -7.43 -2.80 -1.59
C ASN A 78 -7.68 -3.82 -2.72
N ALA A 79 -6.74 -3.99 -3.64
CA ALA A 79 -6.87 -4.97 -4.72
C ALA A 79 -6.95 -6.41 -4.18
N LEU A 80 -6.16 -6.75 -3.16
CA LEU A 80 -6.20 -8.06 -2.49
C LEU A 80 -7.57 -8.32 -1.85
N GLU A 81 -8.04 -7.37 -1.04
CA GLU A 81 -9.32 -7.46 -0.35
C GLU A 81 -10.48 -7.65 -1.34
N ARG A 82 -10.59 -6.75 -2.32
CA ARG A 82 -11.68 -6.77 -3.30
C ARG A 82 -11.65 -7.98 -4.22
N THR A 83 -10.48 -8.49 -4.58
CA THR A 83 -10.37 -9.71 -5.38
C THR A 83 -10.78 -10.95 -4.57
N SER A 84 -10.45 -10.98 -3.28
CA SER A 84 -10.88 -12.02 -2.35
C SER A 84 -12.41 -12.03 -2.17
N GLU A 85 -13.00 -10.85 -1.95
CA GLU A 85 -14.46 -10.68 -1.87
C GLU A 85 -15.16 -11.09 -3.17
N ALA A 86 -14.66 -10.64 -4.33
CA ALA A 86 -15.23 -10.97 -5.63
C ALA A 86 -15.23 -12.48 -5.88
N THR A 87 -14.14 -13.15 -5.52
CA THR A 87 -14.00 -14.60 -5.67
C THR A 87 -14.94 -15.34 -4.72
N THR A 88 -15.04 -14.90 -3.47
CA THR A 88 -15.97 -15.48 -2.49
C THR A 88 -17.42 -15.35 -2.95
N ALA A 89 -17.83 -14.14 -3.34
CA ALA A 89 -19.18 -13.87 -3.83
C ALA A 89 -19.50 -14.68 -5.10
N TYR A 90 -18.53 -14.85 -6.01
CA TYR A 90 -18.70 -15.68 -7.19
C TYR A 90 -18.95 -17.15 -6.84
N VAL A 91 -18.16 -17.72 -5.92
CA VAL A 91 -18.32 -19.10 -5.45
C VAL A 91 -19.66 -19.31 -4.73
N GLU A 92 -20.14 -18.30 -4.01
CA GLU A 92 -21.46 -18.31 -3.35
C GLU A 92 -22.64 -18.08 -4.32
N GLY A 93 -22.37 -17.80 -5.59
CA GLY A 93 -23.39 -17.52 -6.62
C GLY A 93 -23.95 -16.09 -6.58
N ASN A 94 -23.38 -15.21 -5.77
CA ASN A 94 -23.75 -13.79 -5.70
C ASN A 94 -22.99 -12.97 -6.75
N ASN A 95 -23.44 -13.09 -8.00
CA ASN A 95 -22.79 -12.43 -9.14
C ASN A 95 -22.82 -10.89 -9.07
N GLU A 96 -23.80 -10.30 -8.39
CA GLU A 96 -23.92 -8.83 -8.26
C GLU A 96 -22.83 -8.30 -7.33
N MET A 97 -22.67 -8.91 -6.16
CA MET A 97 -21.58 -8.58 -5.22
C MET A 97 -20.21 -8.87 -5.84
N ALA A 98 -20.08 -9.99 -6.56
CA ALA A 98 -18.83 -10.32 -7.25
C ALA A 98 -18.42 -9.22 -8.24
N LEU A 99 -19.37 -8.73 -9.04
CA LEU A 99 -19.14 -7.64 -10.00
C LEU A 99 -18.85 -6.30 -9.31
N GLU A 100 -19.52 -6.01 -8.20
CA GLU A 100 -19.27 -4.81 -7.40
C GLU A 100 -17.87 -4.80 -6.81
N SER A 101 -17.44 -5.88 -6.15
CA SER A 101 -16.09 -5.98 -5.59
C SER A 101 -15.04 -5.89 -6.70
N GLN A 102 -15.27 -6.53 -7.87
CA GLN A 102 -14.37 -6.40 -9.02
C GLN A 102 -14.22 -4.95 -9.50
N ARG A 103 -15.32 -4.19 -9.59
CA ARG A 103 -15.30 -2.77 -10.01
C ARG A 103 -14.53 -1.87 -9.05
N ASN A 104 -14.52 -2.24 -7.78
CA ASN A 104 -13.89 -1.46 -6.71
C ASN A 104 -12.46 -1.93 -6.41
N ALA A 105 -11.96 -2.98 -7.06
CA ALA A 105 -10.59 -3.45 -6.88
C ALA A 105 -9.58 -2.42 -7.42
N GLY A 106 -8.63 -2.03 -6.57
CA GLY A 106 -7.65 -0.98 -6.86
C GLY A 106 -8.20 0.44 -6.77
N VAL A 107 -9.41 0.63 -6.25
CA VAL A 107 -10.00 1.96 -6.03
C VAL A 107 -9.67 2.40 -4.61
N VAL A 108 -8.58 3.17 -4.47
CA VAL A 108 -8.14 3.75 -3.21
C VAL A 108 -8.71 5.17 -3.07
N PRO A 109 -9.42 5.50 -1.97
CA PRO A 109 -9.83 6.86 -1.69
C PRO A 109 -8.61 7.79 -1.60
N PRO A 110 -8.71 9.05 -2.07
CA PRO A 110 -7.60 9.98 -1.93
C PRO A 110 -7.25 10.16 -0.44
N PRO A 111 -5.96 10.31 -0.10
CA PRO A 111 -5.56 10.57 1.27
C PRO A 111 -6.25 11.84 1.78
N PRO A 112 -6.57 11.91 3.09
CA PRO A 112 -7.13 13.11 3.68
C PRO A 112 -6.18 14.30 3.42
N PRO A 113 -6.71 15.51 3.19
CA PRO A 113 -5.88 16.68 2.95
C PRO A 113 -4.92 16.89 4.14
N PRO A 114 -3.68 17.34 3.88
CA PRO A 114 -2.72 17.61 4.95
C PRO A 114 -3.33 18.59 5.96
N PRO A 115 -3.01 18.44 7.27
CA PRO A 115 -3.47 19.39 8.27
C PRO A 115 -3.01 20.79 7.85
N THR A 116 -3.95 21.73 7.75
CA THR A 116 -3.64 23.13 7.47
C THR A 116 -2.87 23.67 8.68
N TYR A 117 -1.55 23.67 8.64
CA TYR A 117 -0.75 24.47 9.56
C TYR A 117 -1.00 25.93 9.23
N GLY A 118 -1.95 26.53 9.96
CA GLY A 118 -2.13 27.98 9.95
C GLY A 118 -0.86 28.66 10.45
N PRO A 119 -0.59 29.92 10.07
CA PRO A 119 0.66 30.63 10.37
C PRO A 119 0.98 30.87 11.86
N ASN A 120 0.22 30.29 12.81
CA ASN A 120 0.37 30.50 14.25
C ASN A 120 0.10 29.21 15.06
N VAL A 121 0.81 28.12 14.80
CA VAL A 121 0.85 26.98 15.74
C VAL A 121 2.31 26.81 16.21
N PRO A 122 2.59 26.86 17.53
CA PRO A 122 3.97 26.74 18.01
C PRO A 122 4.47 25.31 17.82
N VAL A 123 5.74 25.19 17.41
CA VAL A 123 6.53 23.95 17.49
C VAL A 123 6.79 23.53 18.92
#